data_AF-A0A8J8KQK2-F1
#
_entry.id   AF-A0A8J8KQK2-F1
#
_cell.length_a   1.000
_cell.length_b   1.000
_cell.length_c   1.000
_cell.angle_alpha   90.00
_cell.angle_beta   90.00
_cell.angle_gamma   90.00
#
_symmetry.space_group_name_H-M   'P 1'
#
loop_
_entity.id
_entity.type
_entity.pdbx_description
1 polymer ?
#
loop_
_entity_poly.entity_id
_entity_poly.type
_entity_poly.pdbx_seq_one_letter_code
_entity_poly.pdbx_strand_id
1 'polypeptide(L)'
;MKRTPLRKIGKIGKVNIQANKRLKELFFIKGVRNCEIRLENCTLTWPLQYCHRHRRNWYKGDVEKLSDYKQVIIGCQNCHDAIDSNDELLKKVFQKLRGDDN
;
A
#
# COMPACT_ATOMS: atom_id res chain seq x y z
N MET A 1 -13.08 33.76 -7.37
CA MET A 1 -12.21 32.83 -6.61
C MET A 1 -10.79 32.86 -7.19
N LYS A 2 -9.78 33.28 -6.41
CA LYS A 2 -8.37 33.16 -6.84
C LYS A 2 -8.01 31.67 -6.84
N ARG A 3 -7.62 31.11 -7.99
CA ARG A 3 -7.16 29.72 -8.09
C ARG A 3 -5.73 29.64 -7.55
N THR A 4 -5.50 28.85 -6.51
CA THR A 4 -4.15 28.57 -6.01
C THR A 4 -3.37 27.83 -7.10
N PRO A 5 -2.17 28.30 -7.51
CA PRO A 5 -1.36 27.61 -8.51
C PRO A 5 -0.96 26.23 -7.99
N LEU A 6 -1.15 25.20 -8.82
CA LEU A 6 -0.77 23.82 -8.49
C LEU A 6 0.75 23.76 -8.29
N ARG A 7 1.19 23.30 -7.11
CA ARG A 7 2.61 23.09 -6.82
C ARG A 7 3.16 22.00 -7.75
N LYS A 8 4.35 22.25 -8.34
CA LYS A 8 5.04 21.26 -9.16
C LYS A 8 5.34 20.01 -8.33
N ILE A 9 5.02 18.84 -8.89
CA ILE A 9 5.31 17.54 -8.27
C ILE A 9 6.82 17.36 -8.17
N GLY A 10 7.33 17.19 -6.94
CA GLY A 10 8.74 16.94 -6.69
C GLY A 10 9.21 15.55 -7.16
N LYS A 11 10.52 15.29 -7.11
CA LYS A 11 11.12 14.01 -7.53
C LYS A 11 10.48 12.79 -6.84
N ILE A 12 10.22 12.89 -5.53
CA ILE A 12 9.56 11.84 -4.73
C ILE A 12 8.12 11.59 -5.19
N GLY A 13 7.38 12.64 -5.54
CA GLY A 13 6.02 12.50 -6.04
C GLY A 13 5.97 11.72 -7.36
N LYS A 14 6.94 11.93 -8.26
CA LYS A 14 7.06 11.17 -9.52
C LYS A 14 7.31 9.68 -9.27
N VAL A 15 8.21 9.34 -8.35
CA VAL A 15 8.49 7.96 -7.91
C VAL A 15 7.23 7.28 -7.39
N ASN A 16 6.48 7.95 -6.50
CA ASN A 16 5.24 7.40 -5.94
C ASN A 16 4.16 7.17 -7.00
N ILE A 17 4.01 8.10 -7.96
CA ILE A 17 3.07 7.96 -9.07
C ILE A 17 3.44 6.74 -9.93
N GLN A 18 4.73 6.57 -10.22
CA GLN A 18 5.21 5.43 -11.00
C GLN A 18 4.99 4.10 -10.27
N ALA A 19 5.31 4.05 -8.96
CA ALA A 19 5.08 2.85 -8.15
C ALA A 19 3.59 2.50 -8.05
N ASN A 20 2.72 3.48 -7.83
CA ASN A 20 1.27 3.26 -7.80
C ASN A 20 0.73 2.72 -9.12
N LYS A 21 1.28 3.18 -10.25
CA LYS A 21 0.91 2.66 -11.57
C LYS A 21 1.26 1.17 -11.68
N ARG A 22 2.51 0.82 -11.33
CA ARG A 22 3.00 -0.58 -11.32
C ARG A 22 2.17 -1.46 -10.40
N LEU A 23 1.88 -1.00 -9.19
CA LEU A 23 1.04 -1.74 -8.24
C LEU A 23 -0.36 -2.00 -8.80
N LYS A 24 -0.98 -0.98 -9.42
CA LYS A 24 -2.30 -1.13 -10.01
C LYS A 24 -2.32 -2.21 -11.10
N GLU A 25 -1.30 -2.22 -11.97
CA GLU A 25 -1.13 -3.25 -13.01
C GLU A 25 -0.91 -4.62 -12.38
N LEU A 26 -0.05 -4.71 -11.37
CA LEU A 26 0.29 -5.97 -10.70
C LEU A 26 -0.91 -6.60 -9.99
N PHE A 27 -1.65 -5.84 -9.20
CA PHE A 27 -2.85 -6.33 -8.52
C PHE A 27 -3.99 -6.63 -9.48
N PHE A 28 -4.09 -5.89 -10.58
CA PHE A 28 -5.04 -6.20 -11.65
C PHE A 28 -4.74 -7.57 -12.29
N ILE A 29 -3.48 -7.84 -12.63
CA ILE A 29 -3.04 -9.14 -13.18
C ILE A 29 -3.28 -10.28 -12.18
N LYS A 30 -3.01 -10.03 -10.89
CA LYS A 30 -3.24 -11.01 -9.81
C LYS A 30 -4.74 -11.21 -9.49
N GLY A 31 -5.64 -10.40 -10.04
CA GLY A 31 -7.08 -10.50 -9.79
C GLY A 31 -7.52 -10.09 -8.38
N VAL A 32 -6.67 -9.39 -7.62
CA VAL A 32 -6.99 -8.95 -6.26
C VAL A 32 -7.80 -7.66 -6.36
N ARG A 33 -9.09 -7.76 -6.06
CA ARG A 33 -10.04 -6.63 -6.12
C ARG A 33 -10.64 -6.25 -4.77
N ASN A 34 -10.35 -7.02 -3.73
CA ASN A 34 -10.93 -6.89 -2.40
C ASN A 34 -9.82 -6.82 -1.34
N CYS A 35 -10.17 -6.37 -0.14
CA CYS A 35 -9.29 -6.39 1.02
C CYS A 35 -8.75 -7.80 1.29
N GLU A 36 -7.42 -7.95 1.34
CA GLU A 36 -6.75 -9.21 1.62
C GLU A 36 -6.68 -9.50 3.14
N ILE A 37 -6.76 -8.46 3.97
CA ILE A 37 -6.53 -8.54 5.42
C ILE A 37 -7.72 -9.17 6.15
N ARG A 38 -8.96 -8.81 5.76
CA ARG A 38 -10.22 -9.35 6.29
C ARG A 38 -10.29 -9.43 7.83
N LEU A 39 -9.96 -8.34 8.52
CA LEU A 39 -10.19 -8.21 9.97
C LEU A 39 -11.68 -8.06 10.30
N GLU A 40 -12.03 -8.11 11.58
CA GLU A 40 -13.42 -8.03 12.07
C GLU A 40 -14.15 -6.77 11.60
N ASN A 41 -13.47 -5.62 11.53
CA ASN A 41 -14.04 -4.35 11.06
C ASN A 41 -13.82 -4.07 9.55
N CYS A 42 -13.62 -5.12 8.74
CA CYS A 42 -13.34 -4.98 7.31
C CYS A 42 -14.56 -4.53 6.50
N THR A 43 -14.41 -3.45 5.74
CA THR A 43 -15.42 -2.94 4.80
C THR A 43 -15.33 -3.55 3.40
N LEU A 44 -14.51 -4.60 3.23
CA LEU A 44 -14.28 -5.41 2.03
C LEU A 44 -13.72 -4.65 0.81
N THR A 45 -14.43 -3.65 0.31
CA THR A 45 -14.18 -3.00 -0.98
C THR A 45 -14.00 -1.48 -0.89
N TRP A 46 -14.19 -0.85 0.27
CA TRP A 46 -14.23 0.61 0.33
C TRP A 46 -13.59 1.25 1.58
N PRO A 47 -12.71 2.27 1.42
CA PRO A 47 -11.81 2.49 0.29
C PRO A 47 -10.59 1.54 0.38
N LEU A 48 -10.14 1.00 -0.75
CA LEU A 48 -8.95 0.15 -0.83
C LEU A 48 -7.68 0.99 -0.95
N GLN A 49 -6.67 0.63 -0.16
CA GLN A 49 -5.36 1.27 -0.11
C GLN A 49 -4.25 0.23 -0.16
N TYR A 50 -3.08 0.65 -0.63
CA TYR A 50 -1.86 -0.16 -0.57
C TYR A 50 -1.23 0.01 0.80
N CYS A 51 -1.17 -1.07 1.57
CA CYS A 51 -0.46 -1.11 2.83
C CYS A 51 0.95 -1.67 2.57
N HIS A 52 1.98 -0.93 2.96
CA HIS A 52 3.38 -1.36 2.83
C HIS A 52 3.86 -2.08 4.08
N ARG A 53 4.74 -3.07 3.92
CA ARG A 53 5.34 -3.85 5.04
C ARG A 53 6.19 -2.97 5.96
N HIS A 54 6.84 -1.96 5.40
CA HIS A 54 7.64 -0.99 6.13
C HIS A 54 7.04 0.42 6.02
N ARG A 55 7.50 1.33 6.88
CA ARG A 55 7.13 2.74 6.74
C ARG A 55 7.70 3.31 5.45
N ARG A 56 6.97 4.25 4.83
CA ARG A 56 7.32 4.85 3.53
C ARG A 56 8.75 5.40 3.44
N ASN A 57 9.36 5.80 4.55
CA ASN A 57 10.76 6.25 4.61
C ASN A 57 11.77 5.16 4.26
N TRP A 58 11.47 3.89 4.52
CA TRP A 58 12.34 2.76 4.18
C TRP A 58 12.51 2.59 2.66
N TYR A 59 11.49 2.96 1.89
CA TYR A 59 11.45 2.86 0.43
C TYR A 59 11.91 4.15 -0.29
N LYS A 60 12.46 5.11 0.44
CA LYS A 60 12.70 6.46 -0.10
C LYS A 60 13.62 6.42 -1.32
N GLY A 61 13.06 6.74 -2.48
CA GLY A 61 13.79 6.81 -3.76
C GLY A 61 13.88 5.49 -4.53
N ASP A 62 13.33 4.40 -3.98
CA ASP A 62 13.36 3.07 -4.59
C ASP A 62 11.97 2.68 -5.09
N VAL A 63 11.73 2.89 -6.39
CA VAL A 63 10.45 2.54 -7.04
C VAL A 63 10.21 1.03 -6.99
N GLU A 64 11.27 0.23 -7.13
CA GLU A 64 11.16 -1.22 -7.27
C GLU A 64 10.63 -1.82 -5.98
N LYS A 65 11.26 -1.49 -4.84
CA LYS A 65 10.79 -1.93 -3.52
C LYS A 65 9.41 -1.37 -3.17
N LEU A 66 9.12 -0.12 -3.56
CA LEU A 66 7.81 0.49 -3.31
C LEU A 66 6.67 -0.19 -4.11
N SER A 67 7.02 -0.85 -5.21
CA SER A 67 6.09 -1.58 -6.09
C SER A 67 6.19 -3.11 -5.99
N ASP A 68 6.96 -3.63 -5.04
CA ASP A 68 7.13 -5.07 -4.85
C ASP A 68 5.87 -5.67 -4.19
N TYR A 69 5.34 -6.73 -4.80
CA TYR A 69 4.19 -7.47 -4.29
C TYR A 69 4.44 -8.12 -2.92
N LYS A 70 5.67 -8.53 -2.62
CA LYS A 70 6.03 -9.07 -1.29
C LYS A 70 5.98 -8.00 -0.20
N GLN A 71 6.18 -6.75 -0.60
CA GLN A 71 6.24 -5.60 0.29
C GLN A 71 4.91 -4.85 0.40
N VAL A 72 3.88 -5.28 -0.34
CA VAL A 72 2.60 -4.60 -0.39
C VAL A 72 1.40 -5.55 -0.40
N ILE A 73 0.38 -5.16 0.35
CA ILE A 73 -0.93 -5.80 0.41
C ILE A 73 -2.03 -4.77 0.14
N ILE A 74 -3.20 -5.24 -0.29
CA ILE A 74 -4.39 -4.39 -0.40
C ILE A 74 -5.26 -4.55 0.85
N GLY A 75 -5.56 -3.41 1.48
CA GLY A 75 -6.44 -3.32 2.64
C GLY A 75 -7.53 -2.27 2.44
N CYS A 76 -8.71 -2.48 3.04
CA CYS A 76 -9.67 -1.38 3.21
C CYS A 76 -9.18 -0.40 4.29
N GLN A 77 -9.69 0.85 4.32
CA GLN A 77 -9.29 1.86 5.31
C GLN A 77 -9.25 1.33 6.74
N ASN A 78 -10.31 0.67 7.19
CA ASN A 78 -10.38 0.15 8.56
C ASN A 78 -9.29 -0.87 8.85
N CYS A 79 -9.01 -1.77 7.89
CA CYS A 79 -7.93 -2.73 8.05
C CYS A 79 -6.56 -2.07 7.95
N HIS A 80 -6.40 -1.06 7.08
CA HIS A 80 -5.17 -0.29 6.95
C HIS A 80 -4.83 0.40 8.28
N ASP A 81 -5.79 1.11 8.87
CA ASP A 81 -5.58 1.83 10.13
C ASP A 81 -5.31 0.88 11.30
N ALA A 82 -5.97 -0.28 11.32
CA ALA A 82 -5.75 -1.30 12.34
C ALA A 82 -4.32 -1.87 12.31
N ILE A 83 -3.75 -2.12 11.12
CA ILE A 83 -2.38 -2.65 11.01
C ILE A 83 -1.32 -1.55 11.16
N ASP A 84 -1.61 -0.32 10.74
CA ASP A 84 -0.67 0.81 10.91
C ASP A 84 -0.50 1.17 12.39
N SER A 85 -1.55 0.98 13.19
CA SER A 85 -1.53 1.18 14.64
C SER A 85 -0.90 0.02 15.42
N ASN A 86 -0.71 -1.15 14.80
CA ASN A 86 -0.27 -2.37 15.49
C ASN A 86 0.78 -3.14 14.66
N ASP A 87 2.05 -2.92 14.99
CA ASP A 87 3.20 -3.57 14.32
C ASP A 87 3.16 -5.10 14.40
N GLU A 88 2.66 -5.69 15.50
CA GLU A 88 2.56 -7.15 15.61
C GLU A 88 1.51 -7.71 14.64
N LEU A 89 0.37 -7.01 14.52
CA LEU A 89 -0.68 -7.39 13.60
C LEU A 89 -0.20 -7.25 12.15
N LEU A 90 0.51 -6.16 11.84
CA LEU A 90 1.14 -5.96 10.54
C LEU A 90 2.06 -7.14 10.20
N LYS A 91 2.98 -7.50 11.10
CA LYS A 91 3.89 -8.63 10.89
C LYS A 91 3.13 -9.94 10.64
N LYS A 92 2.11 -10.24 11.45
CA LYS A 92 1.28 -11.45 11.29
C LYS A 92 0.56 -11.48 9.94
N VAL A 93 0.00 -10.35 9.51
CA VAL A 93 -0.72 -10.24 8.23
C VAL A 93 0.24 -10.43 7.05
N PHE A 94 1.38 -9.74 7.05
CA PHE A 94 2.38 -9.89 6.00
C PHE A 94 2.97 -11.30 5.96
N GLN A 95 3.26 -11.89 7.13
CA GLN A 95 3.71 -13.26 7.23
C GLN A 95 2.71 -14.24 6.59
N LYS A 96 1.42 -14.06 6.87
CA LYS A 96 0.37 -14.92 6.33
C LYS A 96 0.15 -14.74 4.82
N LEU A 97 0.19 -13.50 4.32
CA LEU A 97 -0.17 -13.19 2.94
C LEU A 97 1.01 -13.21 1.96
N ARG A 98 2.23 -12.99 2.46
CA ARG A 98 3.44 -12.80 1.64
C ARG A 98 4.65 -13.61 2.14
N GLY A 99 4.61 -14.19 3.34
CA GLY A 99 5.70 -14.97 3.93
C GLY A 99 6.77 -14.14 4.63
N ASP A 100 7.76 -14.83 5.17
CA ASP A 100 8.95 -14.19 5.74
C ASP A 100 9.78 -13.50 4.65
N ASP A 101 10.40 -12.39 5.03
CA ASP A 101 11.42 -11.74 4.21
C ASP A 101 12.74 -12.43 4.56
N ASN A 102 12.93 -13.65 4.06
CA ASN A 102 14.15 -14.45 4.23
C ASN A 102 14.94 -14.46 2.93
#